data_AF-A0A1E3GS66-F1
#
_entry.id   AF-A0A1E3GS66-F1
#
_cell.length_a   1.000
_cell.length_b   1.000
_cell.length_c   1.000
_cell.angle_alpha   90.00
_cell.angle_beta   90.00
_cell.angle_gamma   90.00
#
_symmetry.space_group_name_H-M   'P 1'
#
loop_
_entity.id
_entity.type
_entity.pdbx_description
1 polymer ?
#
loop_
_entity_poly.entity_id
_entity_poly.type
_entity_poly.pdbx_seq_one_letter_code
_entity_poly.pdbx_strand_id
1 'polypeptide(L)'
;MSQLNVIVTAVEPITDLVKQFTFELEDGGKLPYFSGGSHVVVAMNIDGRVHRNAYSLMGPTSDNGRYTIAVRKQEKSRGGSVFMHEHVKPGSRLQITPPTICFPLTNWPKNIFWWPVVLALPRSCHKSAI
;
A
#
# COMPACT_ATOMS: atom_id res chain seq x y z
N MET A 1 -4.28 6.44 16.24
CA MET A 1 -4.64 5.89 14.93
C MET A 1 -4.46 4.38 15.03
N SER A 2 -5.54 3.60 14.94
CA SER A 2 -5.46 2.13 15.03
C SER A 2 -4.62 1.60 13.87
N GLN A 3 -3.64 0.75 14.18
CA GLN A 3 -2.91 -0.03 13.17
C GLN A 3 -3.64 -1.37 12.99
N LEU A 4 -3.58 -1.93 11.80
CA LEU A 4 -4.03 -3.28 11.51
C LEU A 4 -2.81 -4.20 11.48
N ASN A 5 -2.83 -5.25 12.28
CA ASN A 5 -1.83 -6.31 12.22
C ASN A 5 -2.26 -7.30 11.14
N VAL A 6 -1.38 -7.52 10.16
CA VAL A 6 -1.66 -8.37 9.01
C VAL A 6 -0.57 -9.41 8.82
N ILE A 7 -0.95 -10.53 8.24
CA ILE A 7 -0.04 -11.57 7.79
C ILE A 7 0.04 -11.53 6.27
N VAL A 8 1.26 -11.63 5.74
CA VAL A 8 1.49 -11.81 4.31
C VAL A 8 1.13 -13.25 3.95
N THR A 9 0.07 -13.46 3.16
CA THR A 9 -0.36 -14.81 2.77
C THR A 9 0.23 -15.25 1.43
N ALA A 10 0.53 -14.32 0.55
CA ALA A 10 1.18 -14.60 -0.73
C ALA A 10 2.15 -13.49 -1.13
N VAL A 11 3.23 -13.88 -1.81
CA VAL A 11 4.20 -12.98 -2.44
C VAL A 11 4.46 -13.51 -3.85
N GLU A 12 4.11 -12.71 -4.85
CA GLU A 12 4.19 -13.09 -6.26
C GLU A 12 5.15 -12.14 -6.99
N PRO A 13 6.23 -12.65 -7.60
CA PRO A 13 7.06 -11.84 -8.48
C PRO A 13 6.31 -11.58 -9.80
N ILE A 14 6.05 -10.31 -10.11
CA ILE A 14 5.42 -9.90 -11.38
C ILE A 14 6.51 -9.59 -12.41
N THR A 15 7.56 -8.90 -11.99
CA THR A 15 8.78 -8.62 -12.75
C THR A 15 9.98 -8.62 -11.80
N ASP A 16 11.20 -8.51 -12.34
CA ASP A 16 12.42 -8.41 -11.53
C ASP A 16 12.41 -7.22 -10.56
N LEU A 17 11.63 -6.18 -10.87
CA LEU A 17 11.54 -4.96 -10.07
C LEU A 17 10.21 -4.82 -9.32
N VAL A 18 9.21 -5.66 -9.56
CA VAL A 18 7.88 -5.52 -8.95
C VAL A 18 7.42 -6.85 -8.38
N LYS A 19 7.08 -6.83 -7.09
CA LYS A 19 6.45 -7.95 -6.38
C LYS A 19 5.07 -7.53 -5.89
N GLN A 20 4.13 -8.44 -6.02
CA GLN A 20 2.80 -8.34 -5.44
C GLN A 20 2.78 -9.02 -4.08
N PHE A 21 2.11 -8.39 -3.12
CA PHE A 21 1.94 -8.91 -1.76
C PHE A 21 0.45 -8.97 -1.44
N THR A 22 0.02 -10.10 -0.88
CA THR A 22 -1.35 -10.28 -0.39
C THR A 22 -1.32 -10.35 1.13
N PHE A 23 -2.24 -9.63 1.76
CA PHE A 23 -2.39 -9.55 3.21
C PHE A 23 -3.77 -10.02 3.65
N GLU A 24 -3.80 -10.67 4.80
CA GLU A 24 -5.02 -10.96 5.57
C GLU A 24 -4.83 -10.46 7.01
N LEU A 25 -5.91 -10.22 7.76
CA LEU A 25 -5.77 -9.86 9.17
C LEU A 25 -5.14 -11.02 9.95
N GLU A 26 -4.25 -10.68 10.90
CA GLU A 26 -3.58 -11.68 11.76
C GLU A 26 -4.58 -12.48 12.62
N ASP A 27 -5.71 -11.87 13.00
CA ASP A 27 -6.76 -12.49 13.81
C ASP A 27 -7.76 -13.33 13.00
N GLY A 28 -7.57 -13.43 11.68
CA GLY A 28 -8.48 -14.14 10.76
C GLY A 28 -9.80 -13.41 10.51
N GLY A 29 -9.94 -12.16 10.98
CA GLY A 29 -11.08 -11.31 10.72
C GLY A 29 -11.11 -10.76 9.29
N LYS A 30 -12.08 -9.89 9.04
CA LYS A 30 -12.20 -9.17 7.76
C LYS A 30 -11.55 -7.80 7.85
N LEU A 31 -10.79 -7.46 6.81
CA LEU A 31 -10.22 -6.13 6.65
C LEU A 31 -11.35 -5.09 6.43
N PRO A 32 -11.14 -3.81 6.75
CA PRO A 32 -12.08 -2.76 6.37
C PRO A 32 -12.32 -2.72 4.85
N TYR A 33 -13.49 -2.31 4.40
CA TYR A 33 -13.68 -2.06 2.97
C TYR A 33 -12.84 -0.85 2.53
N PHE A 34 -12.37 -0.88 1.29
CA PHE A 34 -11.68 0.24 0.66
C PHE A 34 -12.35 0.61 -0.66
N SER A 35 -12.14 1.84 -1.12
CA SER A 35 -12.58 2.31 -2.44
C SER A 35 -11.40 2.48 -3.39
N GLY A 36 -11.65 2.50 -4.70
CA GLY A 36 -10.61 2.72 -5.70
C GLY A 36 -9.78 3.99 -5.42
N GLY A 37 -8.45 3.87 -5.52
CA GLY A 37 -7.52 4.95 -5.16
C GLY A 37 -7.13 5.02 -3.68
N SER A 38 -7.59 4.07 -2.86
CA SER A 38 -7.13 3.92 -1.48
C SER A 38 -5.68 3.40 -1.42
N HIS A 39 -4.95 3.81 -0.40
CA HIS A 39 -3.61 3.33 -0.09
C HIS A 39 -3.50 3.00 1.40
N VAL A 40 -2.54 2.14 1.73
CA VAL A 40 -2.18 1.79 3.09
C VAL A 40 -0.72 2.16 3.33
N VAL A 41 -0.41 2.54 4.56
CA VAL A 41 0.98 2.79 4.99
C VAL A 41 1.48 1.56 5.72
N VAL A 42 2.47 0.90 5.15
CA VAL A 42 3.15 -0.26 5.76
C VAL A 42 4.27 0.25 6.65
N ALA A 43 4.25 -0.15 7.92
CA ALA A 43 5.33 0.10 8.86
C ALA A 43 6.30 -1.10 8.88
N MET A 44 7.59 -0.80 8.72
CA MET A 44 8.68 -1.77 8.70
C MET A 44 9.73 -1.34 9.71
N ASN A 45 10.20 -2.26 10.55
CA ASN A 45 11.33 -2.00 11.44
C ASN A 45 12.61 -2.51 10.77
N ILE A 46 13.51 -1.58 10.43
CA ILE A 46 14.80 -1.87 9.79
C ILE A 46 15.86 -1.33 10.74
N ASP A 47 16.69 -2.21 11.30
CA ASP A 47 17.80 -1.86 12.21
C ASP A 47 17.38 -0.94 13.38
N GLY A 48 16.20 -1.18 13.95
CA GLY A 48 15.66 -0.41 15.08
C GLY A 48 15.00 0.91 14.68
N ARG A 49 14.91 1.23 13.38
CA ARG A 49 14.22 2.41 12.87
C ARG A 49 12.92 2.02 12.18
N VAL A 50 11.84 2.73 12.48
CA VAL A 50 10.54 2.50 11.85
C VAL A 50 10.44 3.29 10.55
N HIS A 51 10.46 2.55 9.44
CA HIS A 51 10.19 3.06 8.10
C HIS A 51 8.70 2.92 7.78
N ARG A 52 8.13 3.93 7.12
CA ARG A 52 6.72 3.95 6.74
C ARG A 52 6.60 4.30 5.26
N ASN A 53 6.06 3.37 4.48
CA ASN A 53 5.85 3.56 3.05
C ASN A 53 4.39 3.38 2.70
N ALA A 54 3.85 4.31 1.89
CA ALA A 54 2.51 4.20 1.35
C ALA A 54 2.52 3.33 0.08
N TYR A 55 1.56 2.43 -0.02
CA TYR A 55 1.32 1.59 -1.20
C TYR A 55 -0.17 1.60 -1.54
N SER A 56 -0.46 1.68 -2.83
CA SER A 56 -1.83 1.67 -3.35
C SER A 56 -2.43 0.27 -3.22
N LEU A 57 -3.67 0.20 -2.75
CA LEU A 57 -4.43 -1.04 -2.72
C LEU A 57 -4.89 -1.39 -4.14
N MET A 58 -4.82 -2.67 -4.45
CA MET A 58 -5.23 -3.26 -5.71
C MET A 58 -6.19 -4.42 -5.44
N GLY A 59 -6.95 -4.78 -6.46
CA GLY A 59 -7.92 -5.87 -6.40
C GLY A 59 -9.37 -5.38 -6.25
N PRO A 60 -10.31 -6.33 -6.14
CA PRO A 60 -11.74 -6.02 -6.07
C PRO A 60 -12.09 -5.33 -4.75
N THR A 61 -12.72 -4.16 -4.81
CA THR A 61 -13.16 -3.39 -3.63
C THR A 61 -14.28 -4.08 -2.83
N SER A 62 -14.92 -5.09 -3.42
CA SER A 62 -15.92 -5.94 -2.76
C SER A 62 -15.29 -7.06 -1.92
N ASP A 63 -14.02 -7.38 -2.12
CA ASP A 63 -13.30 -8.35 -1.30
C ASP A 63 -12.66 -7.64 -0.11
N ASN A 64 -13.04 -8.09 1.09
CA ASN A 64 -12.49 -7.62 2.35
C ASN A 64 -11.83 -8.74 3.16
N GLY A 65 -11.67 -9.92 2.56
CA GLY A 65 -10.83 -10.97 3.13
C GLY A 65 -9.34 -10.64 2.93
N ARG A 66 -9.01 -9.97 1.82
CA ARG A 66 -7.62 -9.77 1.39
C ARG A 66 -7.37 -8.34 0.92
N TYR A 67 -6.19 -7.84 1.24
CA TYR A 67 -5.62 -6.65 0.60
C TYR A 67 -4.45 -7.05 -0.28
N THR A 68 -4.38 -6.47 -1.47
CA THR A 68 -3.26 -6.70 -2.38
C THR A 68 -2.55 -5.38 -2.68
N ILE A 69 -1.22 -5.40 -2.68
CA ILE A 69 -0.39 -4.26 -3.09
C ILE A 69 0.67 -4.70 -4.09
N ALA A 70 1.09 -3.78 -4.96
CA ALA A 70 2.30 -3.93 -5.76
C ALA A 70 3.41 -3.05 -5.18
N VAL A 71 4.59 -3.63 -4.96
CA VAL A 71 5.76 -2.90 -4.48
C VAL A 71 6.84 -2.96 -5.55
N ARG A 72 7.20 -1.79 -6.07
CA ARG A 72 8.38 -1.63 -6.92
C ARG A 72 9.65 -1.50 -6.08
N LYS A 73 10.67 -2.31 -6.37
CA LYS A 73 12.01 -2.19 -5.80
C LYS A 73 12.63 -0.89 -6.31
N GLN A 74 13.06 -0.05 -5.38
CA GLN A 74 13.79 1.18 -5.68
C GLN A 74 15.12 1.14 -4.94
N GLU A 75 16.22 0.97 -5.68
CA GLU A 75 17.57 0.87 -5.12
C GLU A 75 17.97 2.14 -4.36
N LYS A 76 17.63 3.32 -4.90
CA LYS A 76 17.84 4.62 -4.23
C LYS A 76 16.67 5.02 -3.31
N SER A 77 16.11 4.06 -2.57
CA SER A 77 15.05 4.35 -1.59
C SER A 77 15.59 4.47 -0.17
N ARG A 78 14.74 4.90 0.76
CA ARG A 78 15.04 4.92 2.21
C ARG A 78 15.09 3.51 2.82
N GLY A 79 15.38 2.47 2.04
CA GLY A 79 15.46 1.07 2.47
C GLY A 79 14.12 0.30 2.49
N GLY A 80 12.98 0.98 2.62
CA GLY A 80 11.69 0.29 2.83
C GLY A 80 11.23 -0.62 1.68
N SER A 81 11.38 -0.21 0.40
CA SER A 81 10.98 -1.09 -0.72
C SER A 81 11.94 -2.26 -0.91
N VAL A 82 13.24 -2.06 -0.64
CA VAL A 82 14.24 -3.14 -0.64
C VAL A 82 13.94 -4.15 0.46
N PHE A 83 13.58 -3.68 1.66
CA PHE A 83 13.17 -4.54 2.77
C PHE A 83 11.95 -5.40 2.42
N MET A 84 10.90 -4.80 1.83
CA MET A 84 9.74 -5.57 1.33
C MET A 84 10.15 -6.66 0.34
N HIS A 85 11.13 -6.40 -0.52
CA HIS A 85 11.57 -7.37 -1.53
C HIS A 85 12.43 -8.51 -0.98
N GLU A 86 13.27 -8.23 0.01
CA GLU A 86 14.32 -9.15 0.47
C GLU A 86 13.94 -9.90 1.76
N HIS A 87 13.16 -9.28 2.63
CA HIS A 87 12.86 -9.81 3.98
C HIS A 87 11.42 -10.31 4.12
N VAL A 88 10.47 -9.73 3.38
CA VAL A 88 9.06 -10.12 3.50
C VAL A 88 8.77 -11.36 2.66
N LYS A 89 8.24 -12.38 3.33
CA LYS A 89 7.85 -13.67 2.78
C LYS A 89 6.45 -14.05 3.25
N PRO A 90 5.76 -15.01 2.60
CA PRO A 90 4.54 -15.58 3.16
C PRO A 90 4.74 -16.02 4.63
N GLY A 91 3.76 -15.71 5.49
CA GLY A 91 3.83 -15.87 6.95
C GLY A 91 4.42 -14.67 7.71
N SER A 92 4.99 -13.69 7.03
CA SER A 92 5.54 -12.48 7.70
C SER A 92 4.43 -11.62 8.27
N ARG A 93 4.67 -11.06 9.45
CA ARG A 93 3.74 -10.15 10.13
C ARG A 93 4.15 -8.70 9.88
N LEU A 94 3.18 -7.88 9.49
CA LEU A 94 3.37 -6.46 9.21
C LEU A 94 2.27 -5.64 9.88
N GLN A 95 2.55 -4.36 10.09
CA GLN A 95 1.58 -3.39 10.56
C GLN A 95 1.23 -2.45 9.42
N ILE A 96 -0.06 -2.29 9.14
CA ILE A 96 -0.55 -1.37 8.12
C ILE A 96 -1.54 -0.38 8.73
N THR A 97 -1.64 0.81 8.16
CA THR A 97 -2.77 1.70 8.47
C THR A 97 -4.06 1.18 7.82
N PRO A 98 -5.23 1.52 8.36
CA PRO A 98 -6.49 1.40 7.64
C PRO A 98 -6.41 2.09 6.26
N PRO A 99 -7.19 1.61 5.27
CA PRO A 99 -7.20 2.19 3.93
C PRO A 99 -7.55 3.67 4.02
N THR A 100 -6.68 4.51 3.47
CA THR A 100 -6.88 5.95 3.40
C THR A 100 -6.95 6.36 1.94
N ILE A 101 -7.86 7.26 1.61
CA ILE A 101 -7.96 7.84 0.27
C ILE A 101 -7.44 9.28 0.33
N CYS A 102 -6.43 9.61 -0.48
CA CYS A 102 -6.03 11.02 -0.65
C CYS A 102 -6.92 11.74 -1.68
N PHE A 103 -7.66 10.99 -2.48
CA PHE A 103 -8.40 11.48 -3.64
C PHE A 103 -9.84 10.97 -3.65
N PRO A 104 -10.73 11.51 -2.81
CA PRO A 104 -12.14 11.21 -2.94
C PRO A 104 -12.64 11.72 -4.30
N LEU A 105 -13.07 10.81 -5.18
CA LEU A 105 -13.62 11.12 -6.51
C LEU A 105 -14.88 12.02 -6.45
N THR A 106 -15.46 12.21 -5.26
CA THR A 106 -16.71 12.92 -5.01
C THR A 106 -16.62 14.44 -5.25
N ASN A 107 -15.42 15.04 -5.29
CA ASN A 107 -15.27 16.50 -5.40
C ASN A 107 -14.84 17.01 -6.78
N TRP A 108 -15.01 16.22 -7.84
CA TRP A 108 -14.61 16.67 -9.18
C TRP A 108 -15.75 17.43 -9.90
N PRO A 109 -15.54 18.69 -10.35
CA PRO A 109 -16.41 19.29 -11.34
C PRO A 109 -16.30 18.49 -12.65
N LYS A 110 -17.42 18.16 -13.29
CA LYS A 110 -17.56 17.22 -14.42
C LYS A 110 -16.81 17.62 -15.72
N ASN A 111 -15.92 18.60 -15.66
CA ASN A 111 -15.42 19.36 -16.80
C ASN A 111 -13.94 19.79 -16.65
N ILE A 112 -13.11 19.05 -15.90
CA ILE A 112 -11.65 19.27 -15.91
C ILE A 112 -10.95 18.39 -16.97
N PHE A 113 -10.11 19.06 -17.76
CA PHE A 113 -9.15 18.52 -18.72
C PHE A 113 -7.89 18.02 -17.99
N TRP A 114 -7.37 16.85 -18.38
CA TRP A 114 -6.45 15.98 -17.63
C TRP A 114 -4.99 16.48 -17.44
N TRP A 115 -4.72 17.79 -17.46
CA TRP A 115 -3.35 18.31 -17.36
C TRP A 115 -3.37 19.69 -16.68
N PRO A 116 -2.91 19.90 -15.41
CA PRO A 116 -1.93 19.15 -14.63
C PRO A 116 -2.36 18.92 -13.14
N VAL A 117 -2.83 17.73 -12.77
CA VAL A 117 -3.28 17.42 -11.39
C VAL A 117 -2.12 17.03 -10.46
N VAL A 118 -0.95 16.71 -11.02
CA VAL A 118 0.20 16.15 -10.28
C VAL A 118 0.79 17.12 -9.25
N LEU A 119 0.61 18.44 -9.42
CA LEU A 119 1.25 19.47 -8.57
C LEU A 119 0.45 19.86 -7.31
N ALA A 120 -0.83 19.50 -7.20
CA ALA A 120 -1.70 19.94 -6.10
C ALA A 120 -1.74 18.96 -4.91
N LEU A 121 -0.86 17.94 -4.89
CA LEU A 121 -0.98 16.85 -3.93
C LEU A 121 -0.25 17.12 -2.62
N PRO A 122 -0.84 16.73 -1.47
CA PRO A 122 -0.07 16.62 -0.25
C PRO A 122 1.11 15.67 -0.48
N ARG A 123 2.29 15.99 0.05
CA ARG A 123 3.53 15.20 -0.14
C ARG A 123 3.37 13.72 0.24
N SER A 124 2.41 13.40 1.12
CA SER A 124 2.03 12.03 1.46
C SER A 124 1.55 11.19 0.27
N CYS A 125 1.02 11.83 -0.78
CA CYS A 125 0.44 11.15 -1.94
C CYS A 125 1.28 11.17 -3.22
N HIS A 126 2.43 11.85 -3.21
CA HIS A 126 3.39 11.79 -4.32
C HIS A 126 4.07 10.42 -4.47
N LYS A 127 3.99 9.54 -3.45
CA LYS A 127 4.64 8.22 -3.45
C LYS A 127 3.72 7.08 -3.90
N SER A 128 2.41 7.32 -4.05
CA SER A 128 1.42 6.30 -4.40
C SER A 128 1.23 6.10 -5.91
N ALA A 129 2.00 6.80 -6.75
CA ALA A 129 1.79 6.88 -8.19
C ALA A 129 2.89 6.19 -9.04
N ILE A 130 3.72 5.31 -8.47
CA ILE A 130 4.78 4.59 -9.21
C ILE A 130 4.78 3.11 -8.87
#